data_AF-A0A8J6DUP0-F1
#
_entry.id   AF-A0A8J6DUP0-F1
#
_cell.length_a   1.000
_cell.length_b   1.000
_cell.length_c   1.000
_cell.angle_alpha   90.00
_cell.angle_beta   90.00
_cell.angle_gamma   90.00
#
_symmetry.space_group_name_H-M   'P 1'
#
loop_
_entity.id
_entity.type
_entity.pdbx_description
1 polymer ?
#
loop_
_entity_poly.entity_id
_entity_poly.type
_entity_poly.pdbx_seq_one_letter_code
_entity_poly.pdbx_strand_id
1 'polypeptide(L)'
;MLSNSFETEVYLGMELKQGAEEALTEMGQRTLRDQRALKKPQKPQRPQTRIKGYSNRGYSLSEGQCPIQKVSEKVGGAEGTKLDDDFKEMERSQPAEPSFLQPTSSETTENRFLGLPSYCPTTMSSHIRQNYSTEVEATVNRLVNLHLRASYTYLSLGFYFDRDDVALAGLGHFFRELADEKREGTERLLKMQNQRGGRALFQDIQKPSQDEWGKTLEAMEAAVVLEKNLNQALLDLHALGSSRADPHLCDFLESHFLDEEVKLLKQMGDHLTNLRRLASPQAGLGEYLFERLTFKHD
;
A
#
# COMPACT_ATOMS: atom_id res chain seq x y z
N MET A 1 35.51 6.92 -78.21
CA MET A 1 34.89 7.65 -77.08
C MET A 1 34.33 6.65 -76.05
N LEU A 2 35.19 5.85 -75.41
CA LEU A 2 34.76 4.87 -74.39
C LEU A 2 35.64 4.91 -73.12
N SER A 3 36.47 5.94 -72.95
CA SER A 3 37.32 6.10 -71.77
C SER A 3 36.67 6.91 -70.64
N ASN A 4 35.63 7.71 -70.90
CA ASN A 4 35.09 8.64 -69.90
C ASN A 4 33.96 8.09 -69.03
N SER A 5 33.40 6.91 -69.33
CA SER A 5 32.26 6.36 -68.59
C SER A 5 32.67 5.58 -67.33
N PHE A 6 33.86 4.98 -67.32
CA PHE A 6 34.34 4.19 -66.18
C PHE A 6 34.89 5.07 -65.04
N GLU A 7 35.53 6.20 -65.37
CA GLU A 7 36.07 7.11 -64.33
C GLU A 7 34.96 7.83 -63.55
N THR A 8 33.83 8.13 -64.17
CA THR A 8 32.70 8.80 -63.49
C THR A 8 31.97 7.86 -62.52
N GLU A 9 31.81 6.59 -62.87
CA GLU A 9 31.18 5.59 -61.98
C GLU A 9 32.05 5.27 -60.76
N VAL A 10 33.38 5.24 -60.93
CA VAL A 10 34.31 5.04 -59.80
C VAL A 10 34.28 6.25 -58.85
N TYR A 11 34.23 7.47 -59.38
CA TYR A 11 34.14 8.69 -58.56
C TYR A 11 32.82 8.77 -57.78
N LEU A 12 31.68 8.50 -58.41
CA LEU A 12 30.38 8.45 -57.72
C LEU A 12 30.35 7.34 -56.65
N GLY A 13 30.96 6.19 -56.94
CA GLY A 13 31.05 5.09 -55.98
C GLY A 13 31.90 5.42 -54.74
N MET A 14 32.94 6.26 -54.89
CA MET A 14 33.76 6.74 -53.78
C MET A 14 33.04 7.79 -52.94
N GLU A 15 32.34 8.75 -53.56
CA GLU A 15 31.55 9.75 -52.84
C GLU A 15 30.39 9.13 -52.05
N LEU A 16 29.70 8.12 -52.63
CA LEU A 16 28.64 7.40 -51.93
C LEU A 16 29.16 6.58 -50.74
N LYS A 17 30.35 5.98 -50.86
CA LYS A 17 30.98 5.27 -49.73
C LYS A 17 31.39 6.22 -48.62
N GLN A 18 31.94 7.38 -48.98
CA GLN A 18 32.37 8.39 -48.01
C GLN A 18 31.17 9.01 -47.28
N GLY A 19 30.08 9.31 -48.00
CA GLY A 19 28.83 9.77 -47.38
C GLY A 19 28.19 8.72 -46.46
N ALA A 20 28.30 7.43 -46.79
CA ALA A 20 27.80 6.35 -45.94
C ALA A 20 28.63 6.17 -44.65
N GLU A 21 29.95 6.29 -44.72
CA GLU A 21 30.83 6.24 -43.53
C GLU A 21 30.63 7.45 -42.61
N GLU A 22 30.43 8.64 -43.17
CA GLU A 22 30.12 9.85 -42.41
C GLU A 22 28.75 9.72 -41.70
N ALA A 23 27.74 9.20 -42.39
CA ALA A 23 26.42 8.96 -41.81
C ALA A 23 26.45 7.90 -40.69
N LEU A 24 27.22 6.82 -40.85
CA LEU A 24 27.40 5.80 -39.82
C LEU A 24 28.17 6.35 -38.61
N THR A 25 29.15 7.23 -38.84
CA THR A 25 29.90 7.90 -37.79
C THR A 25 29.02 8.87 -37.00
N GLU A 26 28.17 9.65 -37.69
CA GLU A 26 27.21 10.54 -37.03
C GLU A 26 26.15 9.77 -36.23
N MET A 27 25.62 8.67 -36.77
CA MET A 27 24.69 7.81 -36.04
C MET A 27 25.35 7.22 -34.79
N GLY A 28 26.58 6.71 -34.90
CA GLY A 28 27.34 6.21 -33.74
C GLY A 28 27.59 7.28 -32.68
N GLN A 29 27.90 8.51 -33.08
CA GLN A 29 28.08 9.64 -32.16
C GLN A 29 26.77 10.08 -31.49
N ARG A 30 25.63 10.03 -32.19
CA ARG A 30 24.30 10.27 -31.61
C ARG A 30 23.95 9.20 -30.58
N THR A 31 24.12 7.91 -30.91
CA THR A 31 23.89 6.81 -29.97
C THR A 31 24.77 6.91 -28.72
N LEU A 32 26.04 7.30 -28.87
CA LEU A 32 26.94 7.52 -27.72
C LEU A 32 26.56 8.75 -26.88
N ARG A 33 26.00 9.81 -27.48
CA ARG A 33 25.45 10.95 -26.73
C ARG A 33 24.20 10.53 -25.94
N ASP A 34 23.32 9.73 -26.53
CA ASP A 34 22.10 9.26 -25.86
C ASP A 34 22.43 8.30 -24.71
N GLN A 35 23.40 7.40 -24.88
CA GLN A 35 23.87 6.54 -23.79
C GLN A 35 24.59 7.32 -22.67
N ARG A 36 25.28 8.43 -22.98
CA ARG A 36 25.86 9.33 -21.97
C ARG A 36 24.80 10.19 -21.28
N ALA A 37 23.68 10.50 -21.94
CA ALA A 37 22.55 11.19 -21.33
C ALA A 37 21.81 10.29 -20.32
N LEU A 38 21.73 8.98 -20.58
CA LEU A 38 21.16 7.97 -19.68
C LEU A 38 22.03 7.66 -18.45
N LYS A 39 23.34 7.95 -18.50
CA LYS A 39 24.30 7.66 -17.40
C LYS A 39 24.56 8.83 -16.44
N LYS A 40 23.86 9.97 -16.58
CA LYS A 40 23.98 11.06 -15.58
C LYS A 40 23.32 10.63 -14.26
N PRO A 41 23.99 10.75 -13.11
CA PRO A 41 23.37 10.44 -11.83
C PRO A 41 22.23 11.44 -11.58
N GLN A 42 20.99 10.96 -11.60
CA GLN A 42 19.87 11.73 -11.08
C GLN A 42 20.07 11.91 -9.58
N LYS A 43 20.07 13.16 -9.10
CA LYS A 43 19.93 13.44 -7.66
C LYS A 43 18.62 12.79 -7.18
N PRO A 44 18.58 12.18 -5.98
CA PRO A 44 17.34 11.59 -5.48
C PRO A 44 16.31 12.71 -5.33
N GLN A 45 15.32 12.73 -6.22
CA GLN A 45 14.10 13.48 -6.01
C GLN A 45 13.29 12.70 -4.97
N ARG A 46 12.94 13.37 -3.86
CA ARG A 46 11.96 12.85 -2.90
C ARG A 46 10.71 12.44 -3.68
N PRO A 47 10.08 11.28 -3.38
CA PRO A 47 8.74 11.03 -3.84
C PRO A 47 7.83 12.08 -3.18
N GLN A 48 7.39 13.06 -3.97
CA GLN A 48 6.19 13.79 -3.66
C GLN A 48 5.05 12.87 -4.08
N THR A 49 4.33 12.34 -3.09
CA THR A 49 3.04 11.67 -3.28
C THR A 49 2.14 12.63 -4.05
N ARG A 50 2.01 12.40 -5.36
CA ARG A 50 1.21 13.24 -6.26
C ARG A 50 -0.15 12.58 -6.44
N ILE A 51 -0.98 12.65 -5.40
CA ILE A 51 -2.42 12.68 -5.63
C ILE A 51 -2.68 13.99 -6.39
N LYS A 52 -3.00 13.90 -7.67
CA LYS A 52 -3.36 15.08 -8.49
C LYS A 52 -4.61 15.72 -7.87
N GLY A 53 -4.42 16.83 -7.15
CA GLY A 53 -5.50 17.61 -6.54
C GLY A 53 -6.47 18.14 -7.58
N TYR A 54 -7.75 17.83 -7.42
CA TYR A 54 -8.84 18.51 -8.12
C TYR A 54 -9.09 19.87 -7.48
N SER A 55 -9.06 20.92 -8.31
CA SER A 55 -9.39 22.29 -7.95
C SER A 55 -10.90 22.40 -7.66
N ASN A 56 -11.27 22.78 -6.44
CA ASN A 56 -12.62 23.23 -6.12
C ASN A 56 -12.61 24.72 -5.77
N ARG A 57 -13.47 25.46 -6.48
CA ARG A 57 -13.76 26.89 -6.29
C ARG A 57 -14.29 27.14 -4.89
N GLY A 58 -13.78 28.21 -4.27
CA GLY A 58 -14.03 28.56 -2.88
C GLY A 58 -15.45 29.05 -2.60
N TYR A 59 -15.90 28.74 -1.39
CA TYR A 59 -16.89 29.51 -0.65
C TYR A 59 -16.33 29.74 0.75
N SER A 60 -16.27 31.02 1.17
CA SER A 60 -15.89 31.39 2.53
C SER A 60 -17.07 31.20 3.46
N LEU A 61 -16.87 30.51 4.58
CA LEU A 61 -17.75 30.60 5.74
C LEU A 61 -16.90 30.91 6.97
N SER A 62 -17.34 31.95 7.65
CA SER A 62 -16.74 32.62 8.80
C SER A 62 -16.66 31.74 10.05
N GLU A 63 -15.63 32.00 10.84
CA GLU A 63 -15.34 31.41 12.15
C GLU A 63 -16.53 31.45 13.11
N GLY A 64 -16.87 30.29 13.66
CA GLY A 64 -17.80 30.15 14.77
C GLY A 64 -17.44 28.90 15.57
N GLN A 65 -16.87 29.10 16.77
CA GLN A 65 -16.65 28.05 17.75
C GLN A 65 -18.00 27.43 18.15
N CYS A 66 -18.12 26.11 18.08
CA CYS A 66 -19.17 25.36 18.75
C CYS A 66 -18.62 24.07 19.39
N PRO A 67 -19.15 23.65 20.56
CA PRO A 67 -18.52 22.67 21.43
C PRO A 67 -18.84 21.23 21.04
N ILE A 68 -17.89 20.33 21.34
CA ILE A 68 -17.99 18.89 21.10
C ILE A 68 -19.12 18.29 21.94
N GLN A 69 -20.26 18.02 21.32
CA GLN A 69 -21.24 17.06 21.82
C GLN A 69 -20.99 15.70 21.17
N LYS A 70 -20.86 14.66 22.01
CA LYS A 70 -20.81 13.25 21.58
C LYS A 70 -22.07 12.92 20.77
N VAL A 71 -21.94 12.84 19.46
CA VAL A 71 -22.94 12.20 18.60
C VAL A 71 -22.53 10.74 18.49
N SER A 72 -23.23 9.88 19.23
CA SER A 72 -23.29 8.44 18.96
C SER A 72 -24.13 8.26 17.70
N GLU A 73 -23.53 8.46 16.53
CA GLU A 73 -24.13 8.07 15.27
C GLU A 73 -23.81 6.59 15.02
N LYS A 74 -24.85 5.74 15.12
CA LYS A 74 -24.80 4.40 14.55
C LYS A 74 -24.69 4.55 13.04
N VAL A 75 -23.49 4.38 12.51
CA VAL A 75 -23.25 4.31 11.07
C VAL A 75 -23.86 3.02 10.55
N GLY A 76 -25.03 3.12 9.91
CA GLY A 76 -25.58 2.07 9.07
C GLY A 76 -24.76 1.93 7.79
N GLY A 77 -23.58 1.31 7.90
CA GLY A 77 -22.88 0.70 6.77
C GLY A 77 -23.32 -0.76 6.66
N ALA A 78 -23.27 -1.34 5.46
CA ALA A 78 -23.59 -2.75 5.25
C ALA A 78 -22.79 -3.64 6.22
N GLU A 79 -23.40 -4.03 7.33
CA GLU A 79 -22.88 -5.07 8.22
C GLU A 79 -23.08 -6.41 7.49
N GLY A 80 -21.99 -7.15 7.28
CA GLY A 80 -22.05 -8.55 6.80
C GLY A 80 -21.55 -8.81 5.39
N THR A 81 -20.57 -8.05 4.87
CA THR A 81 -19.81 -8.56 3.71
C THR A 81 -18.87 -9.66 4.19
N LYS A 82 -18.65 -10.70 3.37
CA LYS A 82 -17.71 -11.78 3.69
C LYS A 82 -16.32 -11.25 4.07
N LEU A 83 -15.89 -10.13 3.47
CA LEU A 83 -14.62 -9.47 3.80
C LEU A 83 -14.62 -8.82 5.19
N ASP A 84 -15.73 -8.23 5.62
CA ASP A 84 -15.86 -7.69 6.98
C ASP A 84 -15.81 -8.80 8.02
N ASP A 85 -16.50 -9.91 7.75
CA ASP A 85 -16.53 -11.05 8.64
C ASP A 85 -15.16 -11.74 8.69
N ASP A 86 -14.50 -11.93 7.55
CA ASP A 86 -13.13 -12.47 7.46
C ASP A 86 -12.08 -11.51 8.06
N PHE A 87 -12.36 -10.21 8.13
CA PHE A 87 -11.51 -9.23 8.83
C PHE A 87 -11.72 -9.32 10.35
N LYS A 88 -12.98 -9.37 10.82
CA LYS A 88 -13.31 -9.52 12.24
C LYS A 88 -12.90 -10.88 12.80
N GLU A 89 -13.00 -11.94 12.00
CA GLU A 89 -12.50 -13.26 12.36
C GLU A 89 -10.98 -13.24 12.46
N MET A 90 -10.29 -12.47 11.61
CA MET A 90 -8.85 -12.26 11.72
C MET A 90 -8.42 -11.51 13.00
N GLU A 91 -9.16 -10.49 13.44
CA GLU A 91 -8.92 -9.86 14.75
C GLU A 91 -9.10 -10.83 15.93
N ARG A 92 -10.01 -11.81 15.80
CA ARG A 92 -10.35 -12.77 16.86
C ARG A 92 -9.51 -14.05 16.88
N SER A 93 -8.96 -14.49 15.75
CA SER A 93 -8.39 -15.84 15.60
C SER A 93 -6.90 -15.98 15.93
N GLN A 94 -6.25 -14.95 16.47
CA GLN A 94 -4.83 -15.03 16.80
C GLN A 94 -4.60 -15.43 18.26
N PRO A 95 -3.59 -16.28 18.55
CA PRO A 95 -3.50 -16.96 19.84
C PRO A 95 -3.44 -15.96 20.99
N ALA A 96 -4.17 -16.29 22.06
CA ALA A 96 -4.03 -15.62 23.34
C ALA A 96 -2.53 -15.59 23.72
N GLU A 97 -2.09 -14.47 24.28
CA GLU A 97 -0.77 -14.39 24.90
C GLU A 97 -0.53 -15.61 25.80
N PRO A 98 0.71 -16.10 25.93
CA PRO A 98 0.99 -17.15 26.91
C PRO A 98 0.57 -16.62 28.29
N SER A 99 -0.53 -17.17 28.80
CA SER A 99 -1.05 -16.86 30.11
C SER A 99 0.03 -17.24 31.12
N PHE A 100 0.67 -16.23 31.69
CA PHE A 100 1.60 -16.40 32.79
C PHE A 100 0.78 -16.86 33.99
N LEU A 101 0.65 -18.18 34.15
CA LEU A 101 0.00 -18.80 35.30
C LEU A 101 0.73 -18.32 36.56
N GLN A 102 0.03 -17.54 37.40
CA GLN A 102 0.46 -17.31 38.77
C GLN A 102 0.40 -18.64 39.52
N PRO A 103 1.45 -19.09 40.21
CA PRO A 103 1.37 -20.31 41.00
C PRO A 103 0.53 -20.03 42.24
N THR A 104 -0.57 -20.77 42.37
CA THR A 104 -1.32 -20.90 43.62
C THR A 104 -0.52 -21.74 44.61
N SER A 105 -0.48 -21.28 45.86
CA SER A 105 0.23 -21.93 46.95
C SER A 105 -0.53 -23.15 47.49
N SER A 106 0.07 -24.34 47.39
CA SER A 106 -0.20 -25.49 48.27
C SER A 106 0.85 -26.60 48.07
N GLU A 107 1.59 -26.91 49.14
CA GLU A 107 2.13 -28.21 49.61
C GLU A 107 2.78 -29.19 48.59
N THR A 108 3.81 -30.01 48.84
CA THR A 108 4.58 -30.47 50.01
C THR A 108 5.86 -31.16 49.49
N THR A 109 6.89 -31.20 50.33
CA THR A 109 7.90 -32.28 50.52
C THR A 109 8.76 -32.80 49.35
N GLU A 110 10.06 -32.57 49.53
CA GLU A 110 11.26 -33.32 49.09
C GLU A 110 11.30 -33.92 47.68
N ASN A 111 12.11 -33.29 46.82
CA ASN A 111 13.12 -34.05 46.08
C ASN A 111 14.35 -33.19 45.77
N ARG A 112 15.46 -33.64 46.35
CA ARG A 112 16.81 -33.09 46.23
C ARG A 112 17.42 -33.63 44.93
N PHE A 113 17.20 -32.96 43.81
CA PHE A 113 17.86 -33.27 42.54
C PHE A 113 18.60 -32.04 42.03
N LEU A 114 19.91 -32.23 41.84
CA LEU A 114 20.98 -31.32 41.42
C LEU A 114 20.51 -30.05 40.67
N GLY A 115 20.74 -28.90 41.31
CA GLY A 115 20.45 -27.58 40.77
C GLY A 115 21.30 -27.26 39.54
N LEU A 116 20.66 -27.25 38.38
CA LEU A 116 21.05 -26.39 37.27
C LEU A 116 20.25 -25.09 37.42
N PRO A 117 20.88 -23.91 37.36
CA PRO A 117 20.14 -22.66 37.31
C PRO A 117 19.28 -22.70 36.04
N SER A 118 17.95 -22.66 36.23
CA SER A 118 16.99 -22.40 35.17
C SER A 118 17.40 -21.08 34.53
N TYR A 119 18.02 -21.16 33.35
CA TYR A 119 18.34 -20.00 32.53
C TYR A 119 17.00 -19.47 32.00
N CYS A 120 16.28 -18.71 32.82
CA CYS A 120 15.23 -17.85 32.30
C CYS A 120 15.95 -16.89 31.36
N PRO A 121 15.68 -16.90 30.03
CA PRO A 121 16.19 -15.85 29.19
C PRO A 121 15.49 -14.59 29.69
N THR A 122 16.19 -13.81 30.50
CA THR A 122 15.80 -12.42 30.72
C THR A 122 15.84 -11.82 29.34
N THR A 123 14.67 -11.62 28.72
CA THR A 123 14.58 -10.93 27.44
C THR A 123 15.14 -9.55 27.70
N MET A 124 16.43 -9.37 27.41
CA MET A 124 17.12 -8.11 27.64
C MET A 124 16.40 -7.07 26.80
N SER A 125 15.72 -6.14 27.49
CA SER A 125 15.04 -5.04 26.82
C SER A 125 16.05 -4.34 25.91
N SER A 126 15.64 -4.06 24.67
CA SER A 126 16.50 -3.43 23.68
C SER A 126 17.12 -2.15 24.23
N HIS A 127 18.42 -1.93 24.03
CA HIS A 127 19.13 -0.76 24.57
C HIS A 127 18.55 0.60 24.14
N ILE A 128 17.82 0.64 23.02
CA ILE A 128 17.21 1.85 22.47
C ILE A 128 15.73 2.01 22.84
N ARG A 129 15.14 1.04 23.57
CA ARG A 129 13.70 1.06 23.88
C ARG A 129 13.41 2.07 24.98
N GLN A 130 12.59 3.07 24.65
CA GLN A 130 12.12 4.08 25.58
C GLN A 130 10.66 4.43 25.31
N ASN A 131 9.84 4.40 26.36
CA ASN A 131 8.41 4.73 26.31
C ASN A 131 7.66 3.99 25.19
N TYR A 132 7.95 2.70 25.00
CA TYR A 132 7.36 1.87 23.95
C TYR A 132 6.76 0.62 24.57
N SER A 133 5.44 0.64 24.78
CA SER A 133 4.71 -0.45 25.45
C SER A 133 4.79 -1.75 24.66
N THR A 134 4.81 -2.90 25.34
CA THR A 134 4.74 -4.23 24.69
C THR A 134 3.41 -4.44 23.97
N GLU A 135 2.33 -3.85 24.49
CA GLU A 135 1.01 -3.87 23.84
C GLU A 135 1.02 -3.10 22.52
N VAL A 136 1.67 -1.92 22.49
CA VAL A 136 1.85 -1.14 21.25
C VAL A 136 2.68 -1.93 20.25
N GLU A 137 3.80 -2.51 20.69
CA GLU A 137 4.66 -3.34 19.84
C GLU A 137 3.89 -4.52 19.21
N ALA A 138 3.06 -5.20 20.01
CA ALA A 138 2.22 -6.30 19.53
C ALA A 138 1.18 -5.81 18.52
N THR A 139 0.51 -4.68 18.78
CA THR A 139 -0.50 -4.11 17.87
C THR A 139 0.14 -3.62 16.57
N VAL A 140 1.36 -3.08 16.60
CA VAL A 140 2.13 -2.74 15.38
C VAL A 140 2.43 -3.99 14.56
N ASN A 141 2.81 -5.11 15.19
CA ASN A 141 3.00 -6.39 14.48
C ASN A 141 1.70 -6.91 13.84
N ARG A 142 0.55 -6.76 14.52
CA ARG A 142 -0.76 -7.08 13.94
C ARG A 142 -1.07 -6.21 12.74
N LEU A 143 -0.87 -4.89 12.87
CA LEU A 143 -1.12 -3.93 11.79
C LEU A 143 -0.21 -4.19 10.58
N VAL A 144 1.06 -4.57 10.79
CA VAL A 144 1.96 -5.05 9.73
C VAL A 144 1.35 -6.21 8.95
N ASN A 145 0.80 -7.22 9.63
CA ASN A 145 0.16 -8.35 8.96
C ASN A 145 -1.12 -7.93 8.22
N LEU A 146 -1.90 -6.99 8.77
CA LEU A 146 -3.08 -6.43 8.10
C LEU A 146 -2.72 -5.69 6.80
N HIS A 147 -1.67 -4.85 6.81
CA HIS A 147 -1.19 -4.19 5.59
C HIS A 147 -0.66 -5.18 4.55
N LEU A 148 0.03 -6.24 4.97
CA LEU A 148 0.48 -7.31 4.07
C LEU A 148 -0.71 -8.06 3.44
N ARG A 149 -1.74 -8.38 4.21
CA ARG A 149 -2.98 -8.98 3.69
C ARG A 149 -3.68 -8.05 2.72
N ALA A 150 -3.79 -6.77 3.04
CA ALA A 150 -4.40 -5.78 2.15
C ALA A 150 -3.64 -5.68 0.82
N SER A 151 -2.31 -5.65 0.87
CA SER A 151 -1.44 -5.71 -0.31
C SER A 151 -1.73 -6.97 -1.15
N TYR A 152 -1.86 -8.14 -0.51
CA TYR A 152 -2.16 -9.39 -1.22
C TYR A 152 -3.57 -9.39 -1.84
N THR A 153 -4.57 -8.86 -1.15
CA THR A 153 -5.93 -8.68 -1.67
C THR A 153 -5.94 -7.77 -2.90
N TYR A 154 -5.23 -6.65 -2.84
CA TYR A 154 -5.13 -5.74 -3.97
C TYR A 154 -4.36 -6.32 -5.15
N LEU A 155 -3.36 -7.16 -4.89
CA LEU A 155 -2.69 -7.91 -5.95
C LEU A 155 -3.65 -8.86 -6.67
N SER A 156 -4.51 -9.56 -5.91
CA SER A 156 -5.56 -10.43 -6.48
C SER A 156 -6.57 -9.63 -7.33
N LEU A 157 -7.08 -8.51 -6.81
CA LEU A 157 -7.94 -7.59 -7.55
C LEU A 157 -7.28 -7.08 -8.84
N GLY A 158 -6.02 -6.65 -8.74
CA GLY A 158 -5.26 -6.10 -9.84
C GLY A 158 -5.08 -7.09 -11.00
N PHE A 159 -4.79 -8.36 -10.70
CA PHE A 159 -4.67 -9.40 -11.71
C PHE A 159 -6.01 -9.96 -12.19
N TYR A 160 -7.06 -9.89 -11.38
CA TYR A 160 -8.42 -10.24 -11.83
C TYR A 160 -8.89 -9.32 -12.96
N PHE A 161 -8.72 -8.00 -12.82
CA PHE A 161 -9.10 -7.04 -13.86
C PHE A 161 -8.18 -7.05 -15.09
N ASP A 162 -7.03 -7.72 -15.01
CA ASP A 162 -6.06 -7.90 -16.09
C ASP A 162 -6.39 -9.11 -16.99
N ARG A 163 -7.29 -10.00 -16.56
CA ARG A 163 -7.71 -11.19 -17.33
C ARG A 163 -8.34 -10.81 -18.66
N ASP A 164 -8.23 -11.69 -19.66
CA ASP A 164 -8.80 -11.49 -21.00
C ASP A 164 -10.33 -11.46 -21.01
N ASP A 165 -10.98 -12.15 -20.06
CA ASP A 165 -12.43 -12.20 -19.90
C ASP A 165 -13.02 -11.07 -19.04
N VAL A 166 -12.17 -10.18 -18.49
CA VAL A 166 -12.57 -8.96 -17.75
C VAL A 166 -12.07 -7.69 -18.46
N ALA A 167 -10.78 -7.64 -18.79
CA ALA A 167 -10.12 -6.65 -19.65
C ALA A 167 -10.31 -5.17 -19.24
N LEU A 168 -10.20 -4.85 -17.95
CA LEU A 168 -10.28 -3.47 -17.41
C LEU A 168 -8.91 -3.02 -16.89
N ALA A 169 -7.94 -2.87 -17.81
CA ALA A 169 -6.54 -2.66 -17.49
C ALA A 169 -6.25 -1.43 -16.60
N GLY A 170 -6.96 -0.31 -16.79
CA GLY A 170 -6.81 0.87 -15.93
C GLY A 170 -7.18 0.59 -14.47
N LEU A 171 -8.24 -0.20 -14.24
CA LEU A 171 -8.65 -0.61 -12.91
C LEU A 171 -7.71 -1.66 -12.32
N GLY A 172 -7.21 -2.59 -13.14
CA GLY A 172 -6.17 -3.53 -12.74
C GLY A 172 -4.91 -2.81 -12.26
N HIS A 173 -4.47 -1.78 -12.99
CA HIS A 173 -3.35 -0.93 -12.58
C HIS A 173 -3.62 -0.19 -11.27
N PHE A 174 -4.78 0.45 -11.13
CA PHE A 174 -5.16 1.14 -9.90
C PHE A 174 -5.03 0.23 -8.67
N PHE A 175 -5.54 -1.01 -8.72
CA PHE A 175 -5.40 -1.94 -7.61
C PHE A 175 -3.96 -2.42 -7.41
N ARG A 176 -3.14 -2.56 -8.46
CA ARG A 176 -1.71 -2.86 -8.29
C ARG A 176 -0.95 -1.71 -7.62
N GLU A 177 -1.28 -0.45 -7.92
CA GLU A 177 -0.72 0.71 -7.20
C GLU A 177 -1.09 0.66 -5.71
N LEU A 178 -2.35 0.35 -5.38
CA LEU A 178 -2.75 0.17 -3.97
C LEU A 178 -2.03 -0.99 -3.30
N ALA A 179 -1.78 -2.10 -4.02
CA ALA A 179 -1.00 -3.21 -3.48
C ALA A 179 0.42 -2.77 -3.10
N ASP A 180 1.05 -1.94 -3.93
CA ASP A 180 2.37 -1.37 -3.67
C ASP A 180 2.32 -0.36 -2.51
N GLU A 181 1.34 0.53 -2.45
CA GLU A 181 1.15 1.47 -1.33
C GLU A 181 0.99 0.76 0.02
N LYS A 182 0.20 -0.32 0.09
CA LYS A 182 0.05 -1.10 1.33
C LYS A 182 1.35 -1.82 1.72
N ARG A 183 2.17 -2.23 0.74
CA ARG A 183 3.52 -2.78 0.99
C ARG A 183 4.46 -1.70 1.52
N GLU A 184 4.44 -0.48 0.97
CA GLU A 184 5.20 0.65 1.54
C GLU A 184 4.77 0.97 2.97
N GLY A 185 3.46 0.95 3.27
CA GLY A 185 2.94 1.12 4.62
C GLY A 185 3.49 0.06 5.59
N THR A 186 3.58 -1.20 5.15
CA THR A 186 4.21 -2.28 5.91
C THR A 186 5.67 -1.97 6.24
N GLU A 187 6.45 -1.54 5.24
CA GLU A 187 7.86 -1.20 5.42
C GLU A 187 8.06 -0.01 6.37
N ARG A 188 7.20 1.01 6.29
CA ARG A 188 7.19 2.15 7.22
C ARG A 188 6.95 1.68 8.66
N LEU A 189 5.96 0.81 8.89
CA LEU A 189 5.67 0.25 10.22
C LEU A 189 6.83 -0.58 10.77
N LEU A 190 7.42 -1.46 9.96
CA LEU A 190 8.56 -2.29 10.36
C LEU A 190 9.80 -1.45 10.69
N LYS A 191 10.04 -0.39 9.92
CA LYS A 191 11.12 0.56 10.19
C LYS A 191 10.92 1.27 11.52
N MET A 192 9.70 1.75 11.80
CA MET A 192 9.35 2.38 13.07
C MET A 192 9.48 1.40 14.24
N GLN A 193 8.97 0.17 14.10
CA GLN A 193 9.09 -0.91 15.09
C GLN A 193 10.55 -1.11 15.51
N ASN A 194 11.47 -1.19 14.54
CA ASN A 194 12.90 -1.32 14.81
C ASN A 194 13.52 -0.05 15.43
N GLN A 195 13.13 1.13 14.98
CA GLN A 195 13.60 2.42 15.54
C GLN A 195 13.23 2.58 17.02
N ARG A 196 12.10 2.04 17.45
CA ARG A 196 11.63 2.07 18.85
C ARG A 196 12.19 0.92 19.71
N GLY A 197 13.05 0.07 19.13
CA GLY A 197 13.63 -1.08 19.81
C GLY A 197 12.67 -2.26 19.97
N GLY A 198 11.55 -2.27 19.24
CA GLY A 198 10.64 -3.41 19.15
C GLY A 198 11.20 -4.56 18.32
N ARG A 199 10.45 -5.65 18.23
CA ARG A 199 10.76 -6.85 17.45
C ARG A 199 9.61 -7.15 16.49
N ALA A 200 9.95 -7.21 15.21
CA ALA A 200 9.03 -7.67 14.18
C ALA A 200 8.76 -9.17 14.36
N LEU A 201 7.48 -9.54 14.47
CA LEU A 201 7.02 -10.92 14.53
C LEU A 201 6.08 -11.18 13.36
N PHE A 202 6.61 -11.74 12.28
CA PHE A 202 5.82 -12.07 11.10
C PHE A 202 4.91 -13.26 11.38
N GLN A 203 3.70 -13.18 10.82
CA GLN A 203 2.68 -14.22 10.85
C GLN A 203 2.28 -14.57 9.41
N ASP A 204 1.59 -15.69 9.23
CA ASP A 204 1.07 -16.10 7.94
C ASP A 204 0.18 -15.00 7.33
N ILE A 205 0.37 -14.75 6.03
CA ILE A 205 -0.46 -13.84 5.28
C ILE A 205 -1.61 -14.66 4.70
N GLN A 206 -2.80 -14.47 5.26
CA GLN A 206 -3.99 -15.17 4.78
C GLN A 206 -4.30 -14.78 3.33
N LYS A 207 -4.71 -15.76 2.53
CA LYS A 207 -5.16 -15.50 1.16
C LYS A 207 -6.40 -14.60 1.16
N PRO A 208 -6.68 -13.89 0.05
CA PRO A 208 -7.92 -13.14 -0.09
C PRO A 208 -9.16 -14.03 0.07
N SER A 209 -10.27 -13.44 0.50
CA SER A 209 -11.53 -14.16 0.80
C SER A 209 -12.18 -14.81 -0.43
N GLN A 210 -11.80 -14.35 -1.62
CA GLN A 210 -12.33 -14.77 -2.90
C GLN A 210 -11.27 -14.60 -4.01
N ASP A 211 -11.38 -15.46 -5.02
CA ASP A 211 -10.52 -15.43 -6.21
C ASP A 211 -11.19 -14.67 -7.38
N GLU A 212 -12.52 -14.61 -7.38
CA GLU A 212 -13.35 -13.87 -8.35
C GLU A 212 -13.91 -12.62 -7.67
N TRP A 213 -13.77 -11.46 -8.32
CA TRP A 213 -14.17 -10.16 -7.75
C TRP A 213 -15.43 -9.56 -8.37
N GLY A 214 -16.02 -10.25 -9.34
CA GLY A 214 -17.27 -9.84 -9.96
C GLY A 214 -17.13 -8.55 -10.76
N LYS A 215 -18.13 -7.68 -10.65
CA LYS A 215 -18.14 -6.39 -11.36
C LYS A 215 -17.32 -5.34 -10.61
N THR A 216 -16.92 -4.28 -11.32
CA THR A 216 -16.18 -3.14 -10.74
C THR A 216 -16.87 -2.56 -9.51
N LEU A 217 -18.21 -2.50 -9.50
CA LEU A 217 -18.96 -2.01 -8.33
C LEU A 217 -18.72 -2.88 -7.09
N GLU A 218 -18.82 -4.21 -7.23
CA GLU A 218 -18.63 -5.17 -6.13
C GLU A 218 -17.18 -5.14 -5.62
N ALA A 219 -16.22 -5.12 -6.55
CA ALA A 219 -14.80 -5.00 -6.23
C ALA A 219 -14.45 -3.68 -5.51
N MET A 220 -15.03 -2.56 -5.93
CA MET A 220 -14.82 -1.26 -5.29
C MET A 220 -15.50 -1.20 -3.91
N GLU A 221 -16.67 -1.83 -3.72
CA GLU A 221 -17.32 -1.94 -2.42
C GLU A 221 -16.48 -2.77 -1.44
N ALA A 222 -15.93 -3.89 -1.91
CA ALA A 222 -14.97 -4.71 -1.18
C ALA A 222 -13.71 -3.93 -0.77
N ALA A 223 -13.14 -3.14 -1.69
CA ALA A 223 -11.97 -2.30 -1.41
C ALA A 223 -12.28 -1.22 -0.35
N VAL A 224 -13.42 -0.53 -0.45
CA VAL A 224 -13.84 0.46 0.55
C VAL A 224 -14.01 -0.14 1.94
N VAL A 225 -14.57 -1.35 2.01
CA VAL A 225 -14.67 -2.11 3.26
C VAL A 225 -13.27 -2.39 3.84
N LEU A 226 -12.36 -2.91 3.03
CA LEU A 226 -10.98 -3.19 3.44
C LEU A 226 -10.28 -1.94 3.98
N GLU A 227 -10.41 -0.80 3.30
CA GLU A 227 -9.79 0.46 3.75
C GLU A 227 -10.41 1.02 5.04
N LYS A 228 -11.73 0.90 5.21
CA LYS A 228 -12.37 1.29 6.48
C LYS A 228 -11.86 0.46 7.65
N ASN A 229 -11.66 -0.83 7.42
CA ASN A 229 -11.17 -1.75 8.43
C ASN A 229 -9.69 -1.47 8.78
N LEU A 230 -8.83 -1.16 7.79
CA LEU A 230 -7.47 -0.68 8.03
C LEU A 230 -7.44 0.64 8.81
N ASN A 231 -8.27 1.61 8.40
CA ASN A 231 -8.35 2.90 9.07
C ASN A 231 -8.85 2.75 10.51
N GLN A 232 -9.80 1.83 10.79
CA GLN A 232 -10.22 1.54 12.15
C GLN A 232 -9.07 0.97 13.00
N ALA A 233 -8.30 0.02 12.46
CA ALA A 233 -7.12 -0.53 13.16
C ALA A 233 -6.05 0.54 13.44
N LEU A 234 -5.88 1.52 12.53
CA LEU A 234 -4.99 2.67 12.73
C LEU A 234 -5.50 3.60 13.84
N LEU A 235 -6.80 3.89 13.88
CA LEU A 235 -7.43 4.70 14.94
C LEU A 235 -7.34 4.02 16.30
N ASP A 236 -7.52 2.70 16.35
CA ASP A 236 -7.39 1.92 17.58
C ASP A 236 -5.95 1.90 18.10
N LEU A 237 -4.96 1.77 17.19
CA LEU A 237 -3.54 1.88 17.55
C LEU A 237 -3.19 3.30 18.02
N HIS A 238 -3.77 4.34 17.41
CA HIS A 238 -3.57 5.72 17.85
C HIS A 238 -4.17 5.98 19.24
N ALA A 239 -5.39 5.50 19.49
CA ALA A 239 -6.02 5.56 20.80
C ALA A 239 -5.19 4.82 21.86
N LEU A 240 -4.64 3.65 21.50
CA LEU A 240 -3.73 2.91 22.35
C LEU A 240 -2.45 3.71 22.63
N GLY A 241 -1.82 4.29 21.61
CA GLY A 241 -0.66 5.19 21.76
C GLY A 241 -0.94 6.35 22.72
N SER A 242 -2.09 6.98 22.57
CA SER A 242 -2.56 8.07 23.43
C SER A 242 -2.73 7.60 24.88
N SER A 243 -3.35 6.43 25.10
CA SER A 243 -3.55 5.85 26.44
C SER A 243 -2.24 5.45 27.12
N ARG A 244 -1.23 5.08 26.33
CA ARG A 244 0.12 4.73 26.79
C ARG A 244 1.07 5.94 26.83
N ALA A 245 0.55 7.15 26.57
CA ALA A 245 1.33 8.39 26.51
C ALA A 245 2.56 8.27 25.58
N ASP A 246 2.37 7.67 24.39
CA ASP A 246 3.39 7.57 23.33
C ASP A 246 3.12 8.61 22.22
N PRO A 247 3.55 9.88 22.41
CA PRO A 247 3.28 10.93 21.43
C PRO A 247 4.01 10.70 20.10
N HIS A 248 5.14 10.00 20.11
CA HIS A 248 5.87 9.69 18.88
C HIS A 248 5.07 8.71 18.01
N LEU A 249 4.42 7.72 18.61
CA LEU A 249 3.55 6.81 17.84
C LEU A 249 2.35 7.59 17.25
N CYS A 250 1.68 8.41 18.05
CA CYS A 250 0.52 9.18 17.58
C CYS A 250 0.89 10.09 16.39
N ASP A 251 1.98 10.87 16.53
CA ASP A 251 2.50 11.74 15.46
C ASP A 251 2.90 10.95 14.21
N PHE A 252 3.52 9.78 14.38
CA PHE A 252 3.88 8.90 13.26
C PHE A 252 2.65 8.42 12.48
N LEU A 253 1.57 8.01 13.17
CA LEU A 253 0.34 7.56 12.52
C LEU A 253 -0.39 8.71 11.82
N GLU A 254 -0.46 9.88 12.46
CA GLU A 254 -1.04 11.10 11.89
C GLU A 254 -0.30 11.54 10.62
N SER A 255 1.03 11.53 10.66
CA SER A 255 1.89 12.02 9.59
C SER A 255 1.97 11.09 8.37
N HIS A 256 1.82 9.79 8.56
CA HIS A 256 2.12 8.79 7.53
C HIS A 256 0.96 7.89 7.12
N PHE A 257 -0.16 7.87 7.86
CA PHE A 257 -1.24 6.93 7.60
C PHE A 257 -2.62 7.60 7.60
N LEU A 258 -3.00 8.29 8.67
CA LEU A 258 -4.40 8.72 8.85
C LEU A 258 -4.90 9.68 7.73
N ASP A 259 -4.06 10.62 7.30
CA ASP A 259 -4.43 11.53 6.19
C ASP A 259 -4.43 10.81 4.82
N GLU A 260 -3.53 9.84 4.61
CA GLU A 260 -3.48 9.03 3.39
C GLU A 260 -4.74 8.15 3.27
N GLU A 261 -5.16 7.50 4.37
CA GLU A 261 -6.37 6.67 4.41
C GLU A 261 -7.66 7.48 4.17
N VAL A 262 -7.80 8.66 4.76
CA VAL A 262 -8.98 9.51 4.54
C VAL A 262 -9.07 9.98 3.08
N LYS A 263 -7.93 10.33 2.46
CA LYS A 263 -7.87 10.71 1.04
C LYS A 263 -8.24 9.54 0.14
N LEU A 264 -7.74 8.34 0.42
CA LEU A 264 -8.06 7.13 -0.33
C LEU A 264 -9.54 6.76 -0.22
N LEU A 265 -10.08 6.74 1.00
CA LEU A 265 -11.51 6.49 1.25
C LEU A 265 -12.40 7.50 0.53
N LYS A 266 -12.01 8.77 0.50
CA LYS A 266 -12.72 9.81 -0.26
C LYS A 266 -12.68 9.52 -1.77
N GLN A 267 -11.53 9.18 -2.32
CA GLN A 267 -11.37 8.84 -3.73
C GLN A 267 -12.22 7.61 -4.10
N MET A 268 -12.17 6.53 -3.32
CA MET A 268 -12.98 5.34 -3.56
C MET A 268 -14.48 5.61 -3.40
N GLY A 269 -14.88 6.46 -2.44
CA GLY A 269 -16.27 6.90 -2.29
C GLY A 269 -16.81 7.67 -3.51
N ASP A 270 -15.96 8.49 -4.14
CA ASP A 270 -16.29 9.17 -5.40
C ASP A 270 -16.44 8.18 -6.55
N HIS A 271 -15.53 7.18 -6.63
CA HIS A 271 -15.61 6.09 -7.60
C HIS A 271 -16.91 5.30 -7.46
N LEU A 272 -17.28 4.88 -6.24
CA LEU A 272 -18.56 4.20 -5.97
C LEU A 272 -19.76 5.02 -6.39
N THR A 273 -19.76 6.32 -6.07
CA THR A 273 -20.85 7.22 -6.44
C THR A 273 -21.03 7.28 -7.96
N ASN A 274 -19.93 7.36 -8.72
CA ASN A 274 -19.97 7.38 -10.17
C ASN A 274 -20.40 6.02 -10.76
N LEU A 275 -19.87 4.91 -10.23
CA LEU A 275 -20.27 3.56 -10.64
C LEU A 275 -21.78 3.32 -10.45
N ARG A 276 -22.34 3.73 -9.31
CA ARG A 276 -23.78 3.63 -9.04
C ARG A 276 -24.62 4.48 -9.97
N ARG A 277 -24.14 5.67 -10.37
CA ARG A 277 -24.83 6.51 -11.38
C ARG A 277 -24.80 5.89 -12.78
N LEU A 278 -23.75 5.13 -13.07
CA LEU A 278 -23.56 4.44 -14.35
C LEU A 278 -24.23 3.06 -14.37
N ALA A 279 -24.78 2.59 -13.24
CA ALA A 279 -25.54 1.35 -13.12
C ALA A 279 -26.95 1.47 -13.73
N SER A 280 -27.02 1.55 -15.05
CA SER A 280 -28.23 1.53 -15.89
C SER A 280 -28.40 0.13 -16.53
N PRO A 281 -29.54 -0.26 -17.13
CA PRO A 281 -29.71 -1.50 -17.90
C PRO A 281 -28.61 -1.82 -18.95
N GLN A 282 -27.77 -0.84 -19.30
CA GLN A 282 -26.56 -0.99 -20.12
C GLN A 282 -25.27 -0.97 -19.28
N ALA A 283 -25.25 -1.68 -18.14
CA ALA A 283 -24.20 -1.59 -17.13
C ALA A 283 -22.77 -1.77 -17.69
N GLY A 284 -22.59 -2.59 -18.73
CA GLY A 284 -21.28 -2.80 -19.38
C GLY A 284 -20.71 -1.56 -20.08
N LEU A 285 -21.54 -0.72 -20.69
CA LEU A 285 -21.06 0.53 -21.30
C LEU A 285 -20.62 1.53 -20.22
N GLY A 286 -21.36 1.58 -19.11
CA GLY A 286 -21.03 2.45 -17.98
C GLY A 286 -19.68 2.08 -17.35
N GLU A 287 -19.43 0.79 -17.13
CA GLU A 287 -18.18 0.27 -16.59
C GLU A 287 -16.99 0.54 -17.53
N TYR A 288 -17.17 0.29 -18.83
CA TYR A 288 -16.15 0.59 -19.84
C TYR A 288 -15.81 2.09 -19.90
N LEU A 289 -16.82 2.97 -19.88
CA LEU A 289 -16.58 4.41 -19.89
C LEU A 289 -15.92 4.89 -18.58
N PHE A 290 -16.30 4.30 -17.45
CA PHE A 290 -15.71 4.61 -16.16
C PHE A 290 -14.21 4.28 -16.15
N GLU A 291 -13.84 3.08 -16.62
CA GLU A 291 -12.45 2.66 -16.78
C GLU A 291 -11.66 3.66 -17.65
N ARG A 292 -12.15 3.93 -18.86
CA ARG A 292 -11.45 4.79 -19.84
C ARG A 292 -11.28 6.24 -19.41
N LEU A 293 -12.27 6.80 -18.71
CA LEU A 293 -12.31 8.22 -18.40
C LEU A 293 -11.73 8.54 -17.01
N THR A 294 -11.71 7.56 -16.10
CA THR A 294 -11.24 7.74 -14.71
C THR A 294 -9.85 7.17 -14.50
N PHE A 295 -9.59 5.94 -14.96
CA PHE A 295 -8.33 5.22 -14.76
C PHE A 295 -7.48 5.24 -16.03
N LYS A 296 -7.09 6.45 -16.45
CA LYS A 296 -6.18 6.59 -17.58
C LYS A 296 -4.81 6.04 -17.20
N HIS A 297 -4.44 4.94 -17.85
CA HIS A 297 -3.07 4.48 -17.92
C HIS A 297 -2.42 5.13 -19.16
N ASP A 298 -1.35 5.89 -18.96
CA ASP A 298 -0.48 6.37 -20.05
C ASP A 298 0.45 5.25 -20.53
#